data_AF-A0A9P0HEY0-F1
#
_entry.id   AF-A0A9P0HEY0-F1
#
_cell.length_a   1.000
_cell.length_b   1.000
_cell.length_c   1.000
_cell.angle_alpha   90.00
_cell.angle_beta   90.00
_cell.angle_gamma   90.00
#
_symmetry.space_group_name_H-M   'P 1'
#
loop_
_entity.id
_entity.type
_entity.pdbx_description
1 polymer ?
#
loop_
_entity_poly.entity_id
_entity_poly.type
_entity_poly.pdbx_seq_one_letter_code
_entity_poly.pdbx_strand_id
1 'polypeptide(L)'
;MLMNFLVKMFGKGGKKETSKKPSLLVETLEKINNIIDILNKKQEFLESKIQAETATIKKNGLRNKRVAIQALRRKKKFEQQLKQVDGTLATMELQKDTLEAARTNTVVCETLKLASDAMKSTTKNIDMDTLHEIMDELNEQQEVAKEIADVVSRPIFVGGDDDDELELELEELEQEELDREMMAIGIVSEELPSVPSVAVSGQASSSAQEDEQLKKLKEWAT
;
A
#
# COMPACT_ATOMS: atom_id res chain seq x y z
N MET A 1 2.04 17.48 -79.55
CA MET A 1 3.45 17.68 -79.17
C MET A 1 3.48 17.72 -77.64
N LEU A 2 3.72 16.61 -76.93
CA LEU A 2 5.04 16.01 -76.65
C LEU A 2 6.09 17.05 -76.24
N MET A 3 6.42 17.13 -74.94
CA MET A 3 7.74 16.68 -74.44
C MET A 3 7.85 16.78 -72.91
N ASN A 4 8.21 15.64 -72.32
CA ASN A 4 8.81 15.48 -71.00
C ASN A 4 10.00 16.43 -70.80
N PHE A 5 10.08 17.02 -69.60
CA PHE A 5 11.34 17.48 -69.02
C PHE A 5 11.64 16.61 -67.78
N LEU A 6 12.37 15.51 -68.03
CA LEU A 6 13.41 14.91 -67.18
C LEU A 6 13.31 15.18 -65.66
N VAL A 7 12.79 14.26 -64.85
CA VAL A 7 13.58 13.23 -64.13
C VAL A 7 15.08 13.56 -64.07
N LYS A 8 15.58 13.95 -62.89
CA LYS A 8 16.81 13.47 -62.22
C LYS A 8 17.35 14.48 -61.19
N MET A 9 16.93 14.32 -59.95
CA MET A 9 17.72 14.70 -58.77
C MET A 9 17.39 13.71 -57.65
N PHE A 10 17.80 12.47 -57.92
CA PHE A 10 17.95 11.41 -56.96
C PHE A 10 19.25 11.67 -56.19
N GLY A 11 19.17 11.74 -54.86
CA GLY A 11 20.30 11.53 -53.97
C GLY A 11 20.85 12.77 -53.26
N LYS A 12 20.43 12.97 -52.00
CA LYS A 12 21.38 12.94 -50.89
C LYS A 12 20.62 12.75 -49.58
N GLY A 13 20.79 11.57 -48.99
CA GLY A 13 20.23 11.21 -47.71
C GLY A 13 20.61 12.22 -46.63
N GLY A 14 19.65 13.03 -46.20
CA GLY A 14 19.63 13.53 -44.85
C GLY A 14 19.22 12.38 -43.95
N LYS A 15 20.21 11.68 -43.38
CA LYS A 15 20.00 11.00 -42.09
C LYS A 15 19.44 12.06 -41.16
N LYS A 16 18.11 12.05 -40.97
CA LYS A 16 17.53 12.63 -39.76
C LYS A 16 18.13 11.79 -38.64
N GLU A 17 19.13 12.37 -37.98
CA GLU A 17 19.53 11.92 -36.66
C GLU A 17 18.24 11.76 -35.86
N THR A 18 17.90 10.51 -35.59
CA THR A 18 16.93 10.15 -34.57
C THR A 18 17.63 10.44 -33.25
N SER A 19 17.74 11.74 -32.92
CA SER A 19 17.87 12.15 -31.54
C SER A 19 16.66 11.53 -30.85
N LYS A 20 16.91 10.45 -30.12
CA LYS A 20 15.92 9.77 -29.31
C LYS A 20 15.41 10.81 -28.33
N LYS A 21 14.33 11.51 -28.69
CA LYS A 21 13.49 12.17 -27.68
C LYS A 21 13.19 11.09 -26.64
N PRO A 22 13.40 11.35 -25.35
CA PRO A 22 12.90 10.43 -24.34
C PRO A 22 11.42 10.16 -24.65
N SER A 23 11.01 8.90 -24.60
CA SER A 23 9.61 8.57 -24.86
C SER A 23 8.72 9.45 -23.98
N LEU A 24 7.56 9.89 -24.49
CA LEU A 24 6.62 10.73 -23.74
C LEU A 24 6.33 10.17 -22.33
N LEU A 25 6.38 8.84 -22.16
CA LEU A 25 6.28 8.16 -20.88
C LEU A 25 7.39 8.55 -19.89
N VAL A 26 8.65 8.56 -20.34
CA VAL A 26 9.80 8.90 -19.49
C VAL A 26 9.73 10.36 -19.04
N GLU A 27 9.44 11.29 -19.97
CA GLU A 27 9.26 12.70 -19.63
C GLU A 27 8.09 12.93 -18.66
N THR A 28 7.01 12.16 -18.80
CA THR A 28 5.83 12.24 -17.92
C THR A 28 6.15 11.71 -16.52
N LEU A 29 6.86 10.58 -16.42
CA LEU A 29 7.30 10.01 -15.14
C LEU A 29 8.21 10.98 -14.37
N GLU A 30 9.16 11.63 -15.05
CA GLU A 30 10.00 12.66 -14.42
C GLU A 30 9.18 13.84 -13.87
N LYS A 31 8.17 14.31 -14.63
CA LYS A 31 7.28 15.38 -14.17
C LYS A 31 6.46 14.95 -12.96
N ILE A 32 5.93 13.73 -12.95
CA ILE A 32 5.15 13.21 -11.82
C ILE A 32 6.03 13.12 -10.57
N ASN A 33 7.25 12.58 -10.67
CA ASN A 33 8.18 12.54 -9.53
C ASN A 33 8.47 13.95 -8.98
N ASN A 34 8.75 14.92 -9.86
CA ASN A 34 8.96 16.31 -9.45
C ASN A 34 7.72 16.91 -8.75
N ILE A 35 6.51 16.59 -9.21
CA ILE A 35 5.26 17.05 -8.58
C ILE A 35 5.09 16.41 -7.21
N ILE A 36 5.33 15.09 -7.08
CA ILE A 36 5.29 14.38 -5.80
C ILE A 36 6.25 15.03 -4.80
N ASP A 37 7.49 15.32 -5.20
CA ASP A 37 8.48 15.99 -4.34
C ASP A 37 8.00 17.37 -3.86
N ILE A 38 7.34 18.15 -4.74
CA ILE A 38 6.78 19.45 -4.38
C ILE A 38 5.60 19.29 -3.41
N LEU A 39 4.74 18.30 -3.64
CA LEU A 39 3.59 18.02 -2.78
C LEU A 39 4.05 17.56 -1.39
N ASN A 40 5.06 16.69 -1.29
CA ASN A 40 5.67 16.28 -0.02
C ASN A 40 6.22 17.48 0.77
N LYS A 41 7.02 18.35 0.13
CA LYS A 41 7.53 19.57 0.78
C LYS A 41 6.39 20.50 1.25
N LYS A 42 5.29 20.54 0.49
CA LYS A 42 4.11 21.34 0.86
C LYS A 42 3.36 20.72 2.04
N GLN A 43 3.27 19.40 2.10
CA GLN A 43 2.71 18.64 3.22
C GLN A 43 3.46 18.97 4.51
N GLU A 44 4.78 18.76 4.52
CA GLU A 44 5.66 19.09 5.66
C GLU A 44 5.51 20.55 6.12
N PHE A 45 5.46 21.48 5.17
CA PHE A 45 5.27 22.89 5.47
C PHE A 45 3.91 23.16 6.16
N LEU A 46 2.83 22.55 5.67
CA LEU A 46 1.49 22.70 6.25
C LEU A 46 1.41 22.06 7.64
N GLU A 47 2.00 20.90 7.84
CA GLU A 47 2.11 20.24 9.15
C GLU A 47 2.86 21.11 10.16
N SER A 48 3.99 21.70 9.76
CA SER A 48 4.73 22.65 10.61
C SER A 48 3.88 23.86 10.99
N LYS A 49 3.09 24.41 10.06
CA LYS A 49 2.15 25.51 10.35
C LYS A 49 1.04 25.07 11.32
N ILE A 50 0.49 23.88 11.16
CA ILE A 50 -0.52 23.32 12.07
C ILE A 50 0.05 23.17 13.49
N GLN A 51 1.28 22.67 13.62
CA GLN A 51 1.96 22.54 14.92
C GLN A 51 2.16 23.91 15.59
N ALA A 52 2.62 24.92 14.83
CA ALA A 52 2.81 26.28 15.35
C ALA A 52 1.50 26.94 15.84
N GLU A 53 0.40 26.77 15.10
CA GLU A 53 -0.91 27.26 15.53
C GLU A 53 -1.42 26.48 16.75
N THR A 54 -1.17 25.17 16.80
CA THR A 54 -1.52 24.33 17.96
C THR A 54 -0.79 24.78 19.23
N ALA A 55 0.50 25.10 19.14
CA ALA A 55 1.25 25.69 20.25
C ALA A 55 0.68 27.05 20.68
N THR A 56 0.29 27.88 19.72
CA THR A 56 -0.36 29.18 19.99
C THR A 56 -1.69 29.02 20.71
N ILE A 57 -2.50 28.03 20.32
CA ILE A 57 -3.78 27.71 20.97
C ILE A 57 -3.53 27.25 22.41
N LYS A 58 -2.60 26.31 22.64
CA LYS A 58 -2.25 25.81 23.98
C LYS A 58 -1.77 26.93 24.91
N LYS A 59 -0.93 27.85 24.40
CA LYS A 59 -0.39 28.98 25.18
C LYS A 59 -1.46 30.02 25.56
N ASN A 60 -2.41 30.28 24.66
CA ASN A 60 -3.37 31.39 24.82
C ASN A 60 -4.78 30.94 25.21
N GLY A 61 -5.08 29.64 25.21
CA GLY A 61 -6.45 29.11 25.41
C GLY A 61 -7.12 29.58 26.71
N LEU A 62 -6.35 29.68 27.79
CA LEU A 62 -6.84 30.11 29.11
C LEU A 62 -6.67 31.62 29.37
N ARG A 63 -5.71 32.27 28.70
CA ARG A 63 -5.33 33.68 28.97
C ARG A 63 -5.94 34.67 27.99
N ASN A 64 -6.03 34.30 26.71
CA ASN A 64 -6.50 35.17 25.64
C ASN A 64 -7.29 34.36 24.59
N LYS A 65 -8.57 34.17 24.90
CA LYS A 65 -9.51 33.38 24.09
C LYS A 65 -9.65 33.92 22.66
N ARG A 66 -9.54 35.24 22.44
CA ARG A 66 -9.62 35.85 21.11
C ARG A 66 -8.48 35.41 20.20
N VAL A 67 -7.25 35.42 20.73
CA VAL A 67 -6.05 34.97 19.99
C VAL A 67 -6.13 33.48 19.70
N ALA A 68 -6.56 32.67 20.68
CA ALA A 68 -6.73 31.23 20.52
C ALA A 68 -7.77 30.87 19.44
N ILE A 69 -8.90 31.58 19.38
CA ILE A 69 -9.93 31.37 18.34
C ILE A 69 -9.40 31.70 16.94
N GLN A 70 -8.61 32.78 16.80
CA GLN A 70 -7.99 33.12 15.50
C GLN A 70 -6.97 32.07 15.06
N ALA A 71 -6.14 31.58 15.99
CA ALA A 71 -5.20 30.48 15.72
C ALA A 71 -5.94 29.20 15.32
N LEU A 72 -7.04 28.86 15.98
CA LEU A 72 -7.87 27.70 15.63
C LEU A 72 -8.46 27.81 14.22
N ARG A 73 -8.90 29.00 13.78
CA ARG A 73 -9.37 29.22 12.40
C ARG A 73 -8.27 29.00 11.38
N ARG A 74 -7.06 29.48 11.65
CA ARG A 74 -5.89 29.26 10.78
C ARG A 74 -5.51 27.77 10.73
N LYS A 75 -5.45 27.10 11.89
CA LYS A 75 -5.23 25.65 11.98
C LYS A 75 -6.20 24.87 11.09
N LYS A 76 -7.51 25.10 11.23
CA LYS A 76 -8.53 24.43 10.40
C LYS A 76 -8.35 24.65 8.89
N LYS A 77 -7.94 25.87 8.50
CA LYS A 77 -7.65 26.18 7.09
C LYS A 77 -6.44 25.38 6.58
N PHE A 78 -5.37 25.30 7.37
CA PHE A 78 -4.18 24.51 7.00
C PHE A 78 -4.50 23.01 6.95
N GLU A 79 -5.30 22.48 7.89
CA GLU A 79 -5.76 21.08 7.86
C GLU A 79 -6.58 20.77 6.60
N GLN A 80 -7.46 21.68 6.18
CA GLN A 80 -8.20 21.52 4.93
C GLN A 80 -7.27 21.51 3.71
N GLN A 81 -6.26 22.38 3.71
CA GLN A 81 -5.25 22.41 2.64
C GLN A 81 -4.39 21.14 2.63
N LEU A 82 -4.04 20.61 3.80
CA LEU A 82 -3.28 19.38 3.97
C LEU A 82 -4.04 18.21 3.35
N LYS A 83 -5.32 18.03 3.73
CA LYS A 83 -6.18 16.99 3.16
C LYS A 83 -6.29 17.05 1.63
N GLN A 84 -6.30 18.25 1.04
CA GLN A 84 -6.30 18.41 -0.42
C GLN A 84 -4.96 18.01 -1.04
N VAL A 85 -3.84 18.34 -0.39
CA VAL A 85 -2.51 17.92 -0.82
C VAL A 85 -2.39 16.41 -0.75
N ASP A 86 -2.80 15.77 0.35
CA ASP A 86 -2.74 14.31 0.54
C ASP A 86 -3.53 13.58 -0.55
N GLY A 87 -4.76 14.03 -0.84
CA GLY A 87 -5.56 13.44 -1.92
C GLY A 87 -4.95 13.62 -3.31
N THR A 88 -4.29 14.77 -3.55
CA THR A 88 -3.58 15.01 -4.81
C THR A 88 -2.34 14.12 -4.91
N LEU A 89 -1.60 13.96 -3.81
CA LEU A 89 -0.40 13.14 -3.72
C LEU A 89 -0.72 11.67 -4.02
N ALA A 90 -1.73 11.10 -3.36
CA ALA A 90 -2.19 9.74 -3.62
C ALA A 90 -2.60 9.53 -5.09
N THR A 91 -3.22 10.54 -5.71
CA THR A 91 -3.56 10.48 -7.15
C THR A 91 -2.31 10.48 -8.04
N MET A 92 -1.29 11.27 -7.71
CA MET A 92 -0.03 11.32 -8.47
C MET A 92 0.77 10.02 -8.33
N GLU A 93 0.79 9.41 -7.13
CA GLU A 93 1.42 8.11 -6.88
C GLU A 93 0.74 7.01 -7.68
N LEU A 94 -0.59 6.93 -7.65
CA LEU A 94 -1.35 5.99 -8.48
C LEU A 94 -1.04 6.15 -9.98
N GLN A 95 -0.94 7.40 -10.46
CA GLN A 95 -0.59 7.69 -11.85
C GLN A 95 0.84 7.27 -12.19
N LYS A 96 1.79 7.45 -11.27
CA LYS A 96 3.16 6.98 -11.40
C LYS A 96 3.18 5.46 -11.58
N ASP A 97 2.53 4.73 -10.68
CA ASP A 97 2.50 3.27 -10.70
C ASP A 97 1.88 2.74 -12.00
N THR A 98 0.77 3.36 -12.44
CA THR A 98 0.13 3.03 -13.72
C THR A 98 1.06 3.23 -14.91
N LEU A 99 1.83 4.32 -14.93
CA LEU A 99 2.78 4.62 -16.01
C LEU A 99 4.01 3.71 -15.96
N GLU A 100 4.47 3.32 -14.78
CA GLU A 100 5.54 2.34 -14.61
C GLU A 100 5.10 0.95 -15.11
N ALA A 101 3.88 0.52 -14.78
CA ALA A 101 3.29 -0.69 -15.32
C ALA A 101 3.16 -0.64 -16.86
N ALA A 102 2.68 0.48 -17.41
CA ALA A 102 2.58 0.68 -18.86
C ALA A 102 3.96 0.64 -19.55
N ARG A 103 5.00 1.18 -18.91
CA ARG A 103 6.38 1.12 -19.40
C ARG A 103 6.87 -0.32 -19.44
N THR A 104 6.68 -1.09 -18.37
CA THR A 104 7.05 -2.50 -18.32
C THR A 104 6.33 -3.31 -19.40
N ASN A 105 5.02 -3.11 -19.56
CA ASN A 105 4.24 -3.76 -20.62
C ASN A 105 4.75 -3.42 -22.02
N THR A 106 5.20 -2.18 -22.24
CA THR A 106 5.81 -1.78 -23.52
C THR A 106 7.08 -2.56 -23.80
N VAL A 107 7.97 -2.70 -22.80
CA VAL A 107 9.22 -3.47 -22.92
C VAL A 107 8.94 -4.95 -23.16
N VAL A 108 7.93 -5.52 -22.48
CA VAL A 108 7.49 -6.91 -22.72
C VAL A 108 7.03 -7.09 -24.16
N CYS A 109 6.16 -6.20 -24.66
CA CYS A 109 5.68 -6.24 -26.05
C CYS A 109 6.82 -6.10 -27.07
N GLU A 110 7.77 -5.19 -26.83
CA GLU A 110 8.96 -5.04 -27.67
C GLU A 110 9.82 -6.32 -27.69
N THR A 111 10.01 -6.93 -26.53
CA THR A 111 10.78 -8.18 -26.39
C THR A 111 10.08 -9.35 -27.10
N LEU A 112 8.76 -9.48 -26.94
CA LEU A 112 7.96 -10.49 -27.65
C LEU A 112 8.03 -10.31 -29.17
N LYS A 113 8.02 -9.06 -29.65
CA LYS A 113 8.17 -8.77 -31.08
C LYS A 113 9.53 -9.20 -31.60
N LEU A 114 10.61 -8.87 -30.87
CA LEU A 114 11.97 -9.29 -31.22
C LEU A 114 12.09 -10.82 -31.21
N ALA A 115 11.51 -11.50 -30.23
CA ALA A 115 11.48 -12.96 -30.17
C ALA A 115 10.74 -13.56 -31.38
N SER A 116 9.55 -13.05 -31.72
CA SER A 116 8.79 -13.46 -32.91
C SER A 116 9.59 -13.23 -34.21
N ASP A 117 10.25 -12.08 -34.35
CA ASP A 117 11.04 -11.76 -35.54
C ASP A 117 12.28 -12.67 -35.66
N ALA A 118 12.94 -12.98 -34.54
CA ALA A 118 14.03 -13.95 -34.49
C ALA A 118 13.56 -15.36 -34.85
N MET A 119 12.43 -15.82 -34.30
CA MET A 119 11.82 -17.10 -34.66
C MET A 119 11.53 -17.17 -36.17
N LYS A 120 10.85 -16.16 -36.74
CA LYS A 120 10.56 -16.10 -38.19
C LYS A 120 11.83 -16.14 -39.05
N SER A 121 12.90 -15.48 -38.61
CA SER A 121 14.18 -15.49 -39.31
C SER A 121 14.84 -16.88 -39.27
N THR A 122 14.76 -17.58 -38.14
CA THR A 122 15.24 -18.96 -38.03
C THR A 122 14.41 -19.90 -38.90
N THR A 123 13.08 -19.82 -38.85
CA THR A 123 12.19 -20.68 -39.64
C THR A 123 12.27 -20.39 -41.14
N LYS A 124 12.64 -19.19 -41.58
CA LYS A 124 12.88 -18.86 -43.00
C LYS A 124 14.08 -19.59 -43.61
N ASN A 125 15.06 -19.99 -42.80
CA ASN A 125 16.25 -20.73 -43.23
C ASN A 125 16.07 -22.24 -43.11
N ILE A 126 14.90 -22.69 -42.66
CA ILE A 126 14.50 -24.09 -42.57
C ILE A 126 13.61 -24.34 -43.80
N ASP A 127 13.98 -25.33 -44.62
CA ASP A 127 13.27 -25.70 -45.85
C ASP A 127 11.80 -26.08 -45.54
N MET A 128 10.87 -25.87 -46.47
CA MET A 128 9.43 -26.07 -46.23
C MET A 128 9.10 -27.50 -45.76
N ASP A 129 9.90 -28.47 -46.20
CA ASP A 129 9.81 -29.87 -45.81
C ASP A 129 10.29 -30.11 -44.37
N THR A 130 11.38 -29.44 -43.94
CA THR A 130 11.79 -29.47 -42.53
C THR A 130 10.84 -28.65 -41.64
N LEU A 131 10.12 -27.68 -42.20
CA LEU A 131 9.11 -26.90 -41.50
C LEU A 131 7.85 -27.73 -41.22
N HIS A 132 7.47 -28.66 -42.12
CA HIS A 132 6.40 -29.63 -41.84
C HIS A 132 6.81 -30.63 -40.75
N GLU A 133 8.02 -31.21 -40.82
CA GLU A 133 8.52 -32.08 -39.75
C GLU A 133 8.61 -31.35 -38.41
N ILE A 134 9.07 -30.09 -38.40
CA ILE A 134 9.15 -29.29 -37.18
C ILE A 134 7.77 -28.81 -36.71
N MET A 135 6.79 -28.57 -37.58
CA MET A 135 5.42 -28.24 -37.16
C MET A 135 4.70 -29.45 -36.56
N ASP A 136 4.96 -30.64 -37.09
CA ASP A 136 4.47 -31.89 -36.51
C ASP A 136 5.13 -32.14 -35.14
N GLU A 137 6.46 -32.00 -35.04
CA GLU A 137 7.21 -32.15 -33.78
C GLU A 137 6.91 -31.02 -32.77
N LEU A 138 6.61 -29.80 -33.24
CA LEU A 138 6.20 -28.65 -32.41
C LEU A 138 4.76 -28.81 -31.92
N ASN A 139 3.83 -29.35 -32.71
CA ASN A 139 2.49 -29.66 -32.23
C ASN A 139 2.54 -30.76 -31.16
N GLU A 140 3.36 -31.79 -31.37
CA GLU A 140 3.60 -32.85 -30.38
C GLU A 140 4.23 -32.27 -29.10
N GLN A 141 5.24 -31.39 -29.23
CA GLN A 141 5.85 -30.71 -28.09
C GLN A 141 4.96 -29.64 -27.45
N GLN A 142 4.04 -29.01 -28.18
CA GLN A 142 3.09 -28.05 -27.63
C GLN A 142 1.96 -28.76 -26.88
N GLU A 143 1.62 -30.00 -27.27
CA GLU A 143 0.81 -30.92 -26.47
C GLU A 143 1.54 -31.32 -25.18
N VAL A 144 2.81 -31.69 -25.25
CA VAL A 144 3.64 -32.00 -24.07
C VAL A 144 3.85 -30.76 -23.19
N ALA A 145 4.08 -29.58 -23.78
CA ALA A 145 4.23 -28.33 -23.03
C ALA A 145 2.90 -27.86 -22.45
N LYS A 146 1.76 -28.15 -23.10
CA LYS A 146 0.44 -27.99 -22.49
C LYS A 146 0.23 -29.00 -21.38
N GLU A 147 0.62 -30.25 -21.52
CA GLU A 147 0.52 -31.26 -20.46
C GLU A 147 1.41 -30.89 -19.26
N ILE A 148 2.63 -30.41 -19.49
CA ILE A 148 3.52 -29.86 -18.46
C ILE A 148 2.92 -28.59 -17.88
N ALA A 149 2.41 -27.66 -18.70
CA ALA A 149 1.77 -26.45 -18.20
C ALA A 149 0.50 -26.79 -17.43
N ASP A 150 -0.27 -27.82 -17.78
CA ASP A 150 -1.46 -28.26 -17.06
C ASP A 150 -1.08 -29.01 -15.77
N VAL A 151 0.05 -29.72 -15.75
CA VAL A 151 0.62 -30.36 -14.55
C VAL A 151 1.29 -29.34 -13.61
N VAL A 152 1.87 -28.26 -14.13
CA VAL A 152 2.55 -27.19 -13.39
C VAL A 152 1.59 -26.06 -12.99
N SER A 153 0.56 -25.79 -13.80
CA SER A 153 -0.51 -24.82 -13.54
C SER A 153 -1.72 -25.44 -12.83
N ARG A 154 -1.80 -26.77 -12.74
CA ARG A 154 -2.44 -27.39 -11.59
C ARG A 154 -1.75 -26.76 -10.39
N PRO A 155 -2.47 -25.93 -9.61
CA PRO A 155 -1.87 -25.39 -8.42
C PRO A 155 -1.47 -26.61 -7.61
N ILE A 156 -0.19 -26.74 -7.29
CA ILE A 156 0.10 -27.25 -5.96
C ILE A 156 -0.60 -26.22 -5.09
N PHE A 157 -1.77 -26.58 -4.57
CA PHE A 157 -2.50 -25.78 -3.61
C PHE A 157 -1.59 -25.64 -2.39
N VAL A 158 -0.73 -24.64 -2.46
CA VAL A 158 -0.08 -23.95 -1.35
C VAL A 158 -0.78 -22.60 -1.43
N GLY A 159 -1.63 -22.32 -0.44
CA GLY A 159 -2.70 -21.34 -0.46
C GLY A 159 -2.36 -20.05 -1.20
N GLY A 160 -3.31 -19.57 -2.00
CA GLY A 160 -3.34 -18.15 -2.26
C GLY A 160 -3.57 -17.45 -0.93
N ASP A 161 -2.92 -16.30 -0.72
CA ASP A 161 -3.23 -15.40 0.39
C ASP A 161 -4.75 -15.15 0.41
N ASP A 162 -5.47 -15.93 1.22
CA ASP A 162 -6.85 -15.66 1.59
C ASP A 162 -6.75 -14.51 2.59
N ASP A 163 -7.54 -13.45 2.39
CA ASP A 163 -7.60 -12.32 3.31
C ASP A 163 -7.88 -12.80 4.76
N ASP A 164 -8.54 -13.95 4.93
CA ASP A 164 -8.77 -14.63 6.22
C ASP A 164 -7.47 -15.17 6.88
N GLU A 165 -6.48 -15.62 6.09
CA GLU A 165 -5.18 -16.09 6.59
C GLU A 165 -4.29 -14.91 6.98
N LEU A 166 -4.34 -13.82 6.21
CA LEU A 166 -3.64 -12.56 6.53
C LEU A 166 -4.24 -11.86 7.75
N GLU A 167 -5.57 -11.88 7.93
CA GLU A 167 -6.22 -11.38 9.14
C GLU A 167 -5.81 -12.19 10.38
N LEU A 168 -5.67 -13.51 10.23
CA LEU A 168 -5.24 -14.40 11.31
C LEU A 168 -3.75 -14.19 11.67
N GLU A 169 -2.87 -14.02 10.68
CA GLU A 169 -1.46 -13.68 10.90
C GLU A 169 -1.32 -12.30 11.57
N LEU A 170 -2.18 -11.33 11.21
CA LEU A 170 -2.20 -10.02 11.84
C LEU A 170 -2.65 -10.09 13.30
N GLU A 171 -3.71 -10.85 13.61
CA GLU A 171 -4.16 -11.07 15.00
C GLU A 171 -3.09 -11.75 15.86
N GLU A 172 -2.34 -12.71 15.29
CA GLU A 172 -1.24 -13.38 16.00
C GLU A 172 -0.09 -12.41 16.32
N LEU A 173 0.29 -11.54 15.36
CA LEU A 173 1.32 -10.53 15.57
C LEU A 173 0.90 -9.46 16.61
N GLU A 174 -0.37 -9.04 16.61
CA GLU A 174 -0.91 -8.12 17.62
C GLU A 174 -0.90 -8.75 19.02
N GLN A 175 -1.24 -10.04 19.12
CA GLN A 175 -1.21 -10.78 20.38
C GLN A 175 0.23 -10.97 20.89
N GLU A 176 1.20 -11.26 20.02
CA GLU A 176 2.62 -11.33 20.38
C GLU A 176 3.17 -9.97 20.88
N GLU A 177 2.73 -8.87 20.28
CA GLU A 177 3.10 -7.52 20.73
C GLU A 177 2.47 -7.20 22.09
N LEU A 178 1.20 -7.52 22.29
CA LEU A 178 0.51 -7.41 23.59
C LEU A 178 1.18 -8.25 24.67
N ASP A 179 1.54 -9.50 24.38
CA ASP A 179 2.24 -10.37 25.33
C ASP A 179 3.64 -9.86 25.63
N ARG A 180 4.34 -9.28 24.64
CA ARG A 180 5.61 -8.59 24.84
C ARG A 180 5.46 -7.35 25.70
N GLU A 181 4.44 -6.54 25.48
CA GLU A 181 4.10 -5.38 26.31
C GLU A 181 3.72 -5.81 27.72
N MET A 182 2.97 -6.91 27.89
CA MET A 182 2.55 -7.43 29.17
C MET A 182 3.73 -8.05 29.94
N MET A 183 4.65 -8.72 29.26
CA MET A 183 5.93 -9.15 29.82
C MET A 183 6.84 -7.96 30.16
N ALA A 184 6.81 -6.88 29.37
CA ALA A 184 7.52 -5.64 29.66
C ALA A 184 6.89 -4.86 30.85
N ILE A 185 5.57 -4.98 31.03
CA ILE A 185 4.83 -4.48 32.19
C ILE A 185 5.06 -5.35 33.44
N GLY A 186 5.60 -6.56 33.27
CA GLY A 186 6.29 -7.34 34.30
C GLY A 186 5.49 -7.52 35.57
N ILE A 187 4.88 -8.71 35.73
CA ILE A 187 4.36 -9.30 36.98
C ILE A 187 4.76 -8.48 38.21
N VAL A 188 3.93 -7.50 38.56
CA VAL A 188 3.85 -7.06 39.94
C VAL A 188 3.13 -8.23 40.59
N SER A 189 3.90 -9.19 41.13
CA SER A 189 3.40 -10.01 42.20
C SER A 189 2.99 -9.03 43.28
N GLU A 190 1.71 -8.66 43.26
CA GLU A 190 1.03 -8.05 44.38
C GLU A 190 1.15 -9.11 45.50
N GLU A 191 2.22 -8.99 46.29
CA GLU A 191 2.18 -9.45 47.66
C GLU A 191 0.99 -8.74 48.28
N LEU A 192 -0.14 -9.44 48.30
CA LEU A 192 -1.35 -8.99 48.95
C LEU A 192 -0.95 -8.55 50.37
N PRO A 193 -1.28 -7.32 50.78
CA PRO A 193 -0.87 -6.84 52.09
C PRO A 193 -1.46 -7.76 53.16
N SER A 194 -0.58 -8.31 54.00
CA SER A 194 -0.97 -9.10 55.18
C SER A 194 -1.97 -8.29 56.00
N VAL A 195 -3.20 -8.78 56.10
CA VAL A 195 -4.20 -8.20 57.00
C VAL A 195 -3.66 -8.20 58.43
N PRO A 196 -3.80 -7.09 59.18
CA PRO A 196 -3.28 -7.00 60.52
C PRO A 196 -4.09 -7.92 61.44
N SER A 197 -3.43 -8.93 62.01
CA SER A 197 -3.99 -9.75 63.09
C SER A 197 -3.96 -8.92 64.39
N VAL A 198 -4.93 -8.02 64.53
CA VAL A 198 -5.22 -7.37 65.80
C VAL A 198 -6.32 -8.18 66.47
N ALA A 199 -5.97 -8.82 67.59
CA ALA A 199 -6.92 -9.45 68.49
C ALA A 199 -7.92 -8.39 69.00
N VAL A 200 -9.14 -8.40 68.46
CA VAL A 200 -10.24 -7.57 68.96
C VAL A 200 -10.87 -8.29 70.15
N SER A 201 -10.40 -7.93 71.34
CA SER A 201 -11.14 -8.17 72.59
C SER A 201 -12.26 -7.14 72.71
N GLY A 202 -13.50 -7.60 72.50
CA GLY A 202 -14.71 -7.02 73.10
C GLY A 202 -15.49 -6.01 72.27
N GLN A 203 -16.58 -6.45 71.63
CA GLN A 203 -17.96 -6.12 72.03
C GLN A 203 -18.97 -6.75 71.06
N ALA A 204 -19.97 -7.41 71.64
CA ALA A 204 -21.07 -8.05 70.94
C ALA A 204 -22.05 -7.01 70.37
N SER A 205 -22.30 -7.04 69.05
CA SER A 205 -23.56 -6.64 68.39
C SER A 205 -23.46 -6.68 66.86
N SER A 206 -23.55 -7.84 66.22
CA SER A 206 -23.76 -7.93 64.76
C SER A 206 -24.75 -9.00 64.30
N SER A 207 -25.05 -10.01 65.12
CA SER A 207 -26.00 -11.07 64.75
C SER A 207 -27.46 -10.59 64.61
N ALA A 208 -27.85 -9.51 65.30
CA ALA A 208 -29.22 -8.98 65.22
C ALA A 208 -29.49 -8.19 63.92
N GLN A 209 -28.46 -7.62 63.28
CA GLN A 209 -28.62 -6.86 62.04
C GLN A 209 -28.63 -7.77 60.80
N GLU A 210 -27.89 -8.89 60.84
CA GLU A 210 -27.86 -9.87 59.75
C GLU A 210 -29.19 -10.63 59.63
N ASP A 211 -29.82 -10.99 60.75
CA ASP A 211 -31.13 -11.66 60.77
C ASP A 211 -32.27 -10.76 60.25
N GLU A 212 -32.21 -9.46 60.51
CA GLU A 212 -33.21 -8.49 60.01
C GLU A 212 -33.05 -8.24 58.50
N GLN A 213 -31.82 -8.20 58.00
CA GLN A 213 -31.54 -8.12 56.57
C GLN A 213 -31.97 -9.39 55.83
N LEU A 214 -31.75 -10.56 56.42
CA LEU A 214 -32.18 -11.84 55.85
C LEU A 214 -33.70 -11.97 55.77
N LYS A 215 -34.44 -11.40 56.73
CA LYS A 215 -35.92 -11.34 56.69
C LYS A 215 -36.43 -10.43 55.58
N LYS A 216 -35.88 -9.21 55.45
CA LYS A 216 -36.26 -8.28 54.36
C LYS A 216 -36.01 -8.86 52.97
N LEU A 217 -34.94 -9.63 52.80
CA LEU A 217 -34.63 -10.27 51.53
C LEU A 217 -35.64 -11.38 51.17
N LYS A 218 -36.14 -12.12 52.17
CA LYS A 218 -37.16 -13.17 51.98
C LYS A 218 -38.54 -12.62 51.65
N GLU A 219 -38.91 -11.46 52.19
CA GLU A 219 -40.21 -10.81 51.92
C GLU A 219 -40.30 -10.20 50.53
N TRP A 220 -39.18 -9.85 49.89
CA TRP A 220 -39.16 -9.36 48.50
C TRP A 220 -39.22 -10.48 47.45
N ALA A 221 -38.94 -11.72 47.85
CA ALA A 221 -38.89 -12.88 46.94
C ALA A 221 -40.24 -13.65 46.83
N THR A 222 -41.31 -13.16 47.45
CA THR A 222 -42.70 -13.64 47.34
C THR A 222 -43.61 -12.53 46.88
#